data_AF-A0A413ZQS3-F1
#
_entry.id   AF-A0A413ZQS3-F1
#
_cell.length_a   1.000
_cell.length_b   1.000
_cell.length_c   1.000
_cell.angle_alpha   90.00
_cell.angle_beta   90.00
_cell.angle_gamma   90.00
#
_symmetry.space_group_name_H-M   'P 1'
#
loop_
_entity.id
_entity.type
_entity.pdbx_description
1 polymer ?
#
loop_
_entity_poly.entity_id
_entity_poly.type
_entity_poly.pdbx_seq_one_letter_code
_entity_poly.pdbx_strand_id
1 'polypeptide(L)'
;MANKGFYIKSVVVKGEQVQDTQVDFVKGCNVIYGPSDTGKTSLYSVIEFLLGKSSNPKIPLEGKGYTDFLMEIHTYGEEIYTIYRKLNGTSVKVKPCSIAEYYDNNIKCDEYKINSQSSNSYSSFLLSLLDISDIKIKINPSKLHKLTFSTIRHLIFIDETRILNEKSPFYTETNPALYSKCRNIVSYLMTGRDDSSYMPEEDLKIRKSRIQGKIDYVTEEIEKKNNRIVEIGDISYVNFKDSRILEYYKMEIEKASFALSQLYKQKKEISSNLEDLSSEFMFNNEFLERMKLLKEHYKIDLERLEFINEGRNLYKELSFVKCPLCGEVISKEIVEDIESSNFLKAIQNEYISIKSKYSDIDNLIIEKENEIKILQSRMLEIKDELSNLTGKINKVEPDLSLLKGSLEQAEIIIEKKTTLNNLQNDVQALSVQLSQLKDNLANTKAIHPTENRTDIASDYMDIVKQILFDWKFPDTETISFEYHPTFDFVLSGKGRQLYGKGKRAVSFTAIMIALLDYCYGKSIPFSRLLVIDSPLTAHYDKHQEISKEDLLDNSILNAFFRYCNEKTWNYQFIMFDNKIPENEEYMNNIHIIKFVGKGEVGRNGFYIGK
;
A
#
# COMPACT_ATOMS: atom_id res chain seq x y z
N MET A 1 -0.52 -37.19 -36.29
CA MET A 1 0.11 -37.19 -34.95
C MET A 1 0.39 -38.63 -34.56
N ALA A 2 1.60 -39.16 -34.79
CA ALA A 2 1.78 -40.61 -34.73
C ALA A 2 2.29 -41.16 -33.38
N ASN A 3 3.15 -40.42 -32.66
CA ASN A 3 4.06 -41.09 -31.71
C ASN A 3 4.09 -40.52 -30.28
N LYS A 4 3.13 -39.68 -29.88
CA LYS A 4 3.10 -39.04 -28.54
C LYS A 4 2.33 -39.90 -27.54
N GLY A 5 2.73 -39.89 -26.27
CA GLY A 5 2.18 -40.73 -25.20
C GLY A 5 3.01 -41.98 -24.92
N PHE A 6 2.61 -42.74 -23.90
CA PHE A 6 3.26 -44.00 -23.51
C PHE A 6 2.23 -45.08 -23.16
N TYR A 7 2.69 -46.33 -23.16
CA TYR A 7 1.98 -47.50 -22.63
C TYR A 7 2.90 -48.26 -21.67
N ILE A 8 2.30 -49.01 -20.76
CA ILE A 8 2.99 -49.85 -19.79
C ILE A 8 3.33 -51.16 -20.48
N LYS A 9 4.60 -51.57 -20.42
CA LYS A 9 5.03 -52.87 -20.94
C LYS A 9 5.02 -53.93 -19.85
N SER A 10 5.46 -53.59 -18.64
CA SER A 10 5.48 -54.52 -17.51
C SER A 10 5.58 -53.78 -16.18
N VAL A 11 5.14 -54.47 -15.12
CA VAL A 11 5.28 -54.03 -13.73
C VAL A 11 5.95 -55.15 -12.95
N VAL A 12 7.06 -54.84 -12.29
CA VAL A 12 7.81 -55.78 -11.46
C VAL A 12 7.83 -55.26 -10.02
N VAL A 13 7.56 -56.14 -9.06
CA VAL A 13 7.70 -55.81 -7.64
C VAL A 13 8.65 -56.78 -6.98
N LYS A 14 9.53 -56.21 -6.17
CA LYS A 14 10.66 -56.86 -5.52
C LYS A 14 10.69 -56.54 -4.04
N GLY A 15 11.43 -57.33 -3.27
CA GLY A 15 11.60 -57.12 -1.85
C GLY A 15 12.61 -58.07 -1.22
N GLU A 16 12.96 -57.80 0.03
CA GLU A 16 13.84 -58.71 0.76
C GLU A 16 13.11 -60.02 1.11
N GLN A 17 13.76 -61.15 0.82
CA GLN A 17 13.26 -62.49 1.17
C GLN A 17 11.89 -62.84 0.56
N VAL A 18 11.54 -62.24 -0.58
CA VAL A 18 10.36 -62.58 -1.39
C VAL A 18 10.78 -62.80 -2.84
N GLN A 19 10.06 -63.63 -3.57
CA GLN A 19 10.32 -63.84 -5.00
C GLN A 19 9.83 -62.63 -5.81
N ASP A 20 10.63 -62.16 -6.77
CA ASP A 20 10.20 -61.12 -7.71
C ASP A 20 8.94 -61.57 -8.47
N THR A 21 7.98 -60.67 -8.63
CA THR A 21 6.77 -60.94 -9.42
C THR A 21 6.58 -59.88 -10.49
N GLN A 22 6.21 -60.33 -11.69
CA GLN A 22 6.09 -59.52 -12.89
C GLN A 22 4.71 -59.70 -13.52
N VAL A 23 4.10 -58.62 -13.98
CA VAL A 23 2.91 -58.65 -14.83
C VAL A 23 3.22 -57.91 -16.12
N ASP A 24 3.02 -58.60 -17.25
CA ASP A 24 3.28 -58.06 -18.59
C ASP A 24 2.01 -57.63 -19.28
N PHE A 25 2.10 -56.49 -19.95
CA PHE A 25 1.03 -55.86 -20.70
C PHE A 25 1.43 -55.72 -22.18
N VAL A 26 0.42 -55.48 -23.01
CA VAL A 26 0.57 -55.20 -24.45
C VAL A 26 -0.14 -53.90 -24.83
N LYS A 27 0.15 -53.40 -26.04
CA LYS A 27 -0.63 -52.31 -26.64
C LYS A 27 -2.08 -52.75 -26.81
N GLY A 28 -3.02 -51.82 -26.67
CA GLY A 28 -4.45 -52.09 -26.80
C GLY A 28 -5.10 -52.55 -25.50
N CYS A 29 -6.03 -53.51 -25.59
CA CYS A 29 -6.87 -53.94 -24.47
C CYS A 29 -6.20 -55.04 -23.64
N ASN A 30 -6.08 -54.79 -22.33
CA ASN A 30 -5.56 -55.72 -21.35
C ASN A 30 -6.62 -55.91 -20.26
N VAL A 31 -6.94 -57.16 -19.91
CA VAL A 31 -7.92 -57.49 -18.88
C VAL A 31 -7.28 -58.38 -17.83
N ILE A 32 -7.20 -57.88 -16.61
CA ILE A 32 -6.82 -58.66 -15.44
C ILE A 32 -8.11 -59.16 -14.80
N TYR A 33 -8.30 -60.48 -14.81
CA TYR A 33 -9.48 -61.11 -14.23
C TYR A 33 -9.10 -62.17 -13.21
N GLY A 34 -9.96 -62.37 -12.21
CA GLY A 34 -9.79 -63.42 -11.21
C GLY A 34 -10.66 -63.18 -9.99
N PRO A 35 -10.69 -64.11 -9.03
CA PRO A 35 -11.43 -63.95 -7.77
C PRO A 35 -11.01 -62.70 -6.97
N SER A 36 -11.85 -62.28 -6.03
CA SER A 36 -11.49 -61.27 -5.02
C SER A 36 -10.23 -61.70 -4.23
N ASP A 37 -9.53 -60.73 -3.64
CA ASP A 37 -8.33 -60.94 -2.81
C ASP A 37 -7.12 -61.59 -3.51
N THR A 38 -7.05 -61.50 -4.84
CA THR A 38 -5.91 -61.95 -5.66
C THR A 38 -4.87 -60.86 -5.95
N GLY A 39 -5.04 -59.65 -5.41
CA GLY A 39 -4.09 -58.54 -5.56
C GLY A 39 -4.31 -57.62 -6.77
N LYS A 40 -5.48 -57.69 -7.44
CA LYS A 40 -5.86 -56.79 -8.56
C LYS A 40 -5.82 -55.31 -8.17
N THR A 41 -6.53 -54.93 -7.10
CA THR A 41 -6.54 -53.56 -6.56
C THR A 41 -5.15 -53.10 -6.10
N SER A 42 -4.28 -54.03 -5.69
CA SER A 42 -2.89 -53.74 -5.35
C SER A 42 -2.06 -53.42 -6.58
N LEU A 43 -2.18 -54.20 -7.67
CA LEU A 43 -1.53 -53.88 -8.94
C LEU A 43 -2.00 -52.51 -9.47
N TYR A 44 -3.31 -52.25 -9.46
CA TYR A 44 -3.86 -50.92 -9.77
C TYR A 44 -3.18 -49.81 -8.96
N SER A 45 -3.12 -49.98 -7.63
CA SER A 45 -2.51 -49.02 -6.72
C SER A 45 -1.00 -48.82 -6.95
N VAL A 46 -0.29 -49.89 -7.31
CA VAL A 46 1.14 -49.86 -7.63
C VAL A 46 1.40 -49.09 -8.92
N ILE A 47 0.59 -49.31 -9.97
CA ILE A 47 0.73 -48.55 -11.21
C ILE A 47 0.43 -47.07 -10.94
N GLU A 48 -0.62 -46.75 -10.20
CA GLU A 48 -0.95 -45.36 -9.85
C GLU A 48 0.18 -44.70 -9.04
N PHE A 49 0.82 -45.45 -8.14
CA PHE A 49 1.99 -45.02 -7.37
C PHE A 49 3.19 -44.74 -8.28
N LEU A 50 3.50 -45.62 -9.22
CA LEU A 50 4.59 -45.41 -10.19
C LEU A 50 4.29 -44.25 -11.15
N LEU A 51 3.02 -43.90 -11.36
CA LEU A 51 2.58 -42.70 -12.08
C LEU A 51 2.42 -41.45 -11.17
N GLY A 52 3.15 -41.43 -10.05
CA GLY A 52 3.36 -40.23 -9.25
C GLY A 52 2.28 -39.93 -8.23
N LYS A 53 1.48 -40.92 -7.79
CA LYS A 53 0.60 -40.76 -6.60
C LYS A 53 1.46 -40.52 -5.37
N SER A 54 1.15 -39.51 -4.55
CA SER A 54 1.97 -39.17 -3.38
C SER A 54 1.89 -40.24 -2.28
N SER A 55 0.70 -40.81 -2.06
CA SER A 55 0.48 -41.89 -1.08
C SER A 55 1.06 -43.22 -1.57
N ASN A 56 1.59 -44.01 -0.64
CA ASN A 56 1.99 -45.40 -0.90
C ASN A 56 0.82 -46.25 -1.44
N PRO A 57 1.11 -47.31 -2.22
CA PRO A 57 0.10 -48.28 -2.62
C PRO A 57 -0.42 -49.06 -1.41
N LYS A 58 -1.66 -49.55 -1.49
CA LYS A 58 -2.21 -50.47 -0.48
C LYS A 58 -1.61 -51.87 -0.69
N ILE A 59 -0.79 -52.30 0.27
CA ILE A 59 -0.13 -53.61 0.25
C ILE A 59 -0.88 -54.56 1.19
N PRO A 60 -1.51 -55.64 0.69
CA PRO A 60 -2.18 -56.66 1.48
C PRO A 60 -1.17 -57.57 2.16
N LEU A 61 -1.64 -58.50 3.00
CA LEU A 61 -0.77 -59.42 3.74
C LEU A 61 0.13 -60.26 2.81
N GLU A 62 -0.40 -60.69 1.66
CA GLU A 62 0.32 -61.41 0.60
C GLU A 62 1.48 -60.61 0.02
N GLY A 63 1.41 -59.27 0.07
CA GLY A 63 2.44 -58.36 -0.41
C GLY A 63 3.47 -57.99 0.67
N LYS A 64 3.43 -58.60 1.87
CA LYS A 64 4.39 -58.32 2.92
C LYS A 64 5.80 -58.73 2.48
N GLY A 65 6.74 -57.78 2.54
CA GLY A 65 8.14 -57.97 2.14
C GLY A 65 8.48 -57.26 0.83
N TYR A 66 7.50 -56.98 -0.02
CA TYR A 66 7.71 -56.20 -1.24
C TYR A 66 7.85 -54.70 -0.94
N THR A 67 8.96 -54.10 -1.35
CA THR A 67 9.32 -52.71 -1.05
C THR A 67 9.73 -51.91 -2.28
N ASP A 68 10.06 -52.57 -3.37
CA ASP A 68 10.70 -51.97 -4.54
C ASP A 68 9.82 -52.22 -5.77
N PHE A 69 9.37 -51.14 -6.40
CA PHE A 69 8.42 -51.19 -7.52
C PHE A 69 9.11 -50.67 -8.78
N LEU A 70 9.06 -51.45 -9.86
CA LEU A 70 9.56 -51.10 -11.18
C LEU A 70 8.43 -51.17 -12.20
N MET A 71 8.42 -50.25 -13.16
CA MET A 71 7.50 -50.27 -14.29
C MET A 71 8.24 -49.86 -15.56
N GLU A 72 8.17 -50.72 -16.56
CA GLU A 72 8.66 -50.43 -17.89
C GLU A 72 7.55 -49.73 -18.66
N ILE A 73 7.84 -48.55 -19.21
CA ILE A 73 6.96 -47.85 -20.13
C ILE A 73 7.66 -47.69 -21.47
N HIS A 74 6.89 -47.78 -22.54
CA HIS A 74 7.33 -47.54 -23.90
C HIS A 74 6.55 -46.35 -24.43
N THR A 75 7.23 -45.40 -25.06
CA THR A 75 6.54 -44.32 -25.78
C THR A 75 6.03 -44.85 -27.10
N TYR A 76 5.00 -44.21 -27.65
CA TYR A 76 4.57 -44.51 -29.02
C TYR A 76 5.59 -44.03 -30.07
N GLY A 77 6.67 -43.35 -29.65
CA GLY A 77 7.84 -42.98 -30.44
C GLY A 77 9.04 -43.90 -30.25
N GLU A 78 8.84 -45.09 -29.70
CA GLU A 78 9.85 -46.15 -29.55
C GLU A 78 10.95 -45.90 -28.51
N GLU A 79 10.76 -44.91 -27.62
CA GLU A 79 11.63 -44.72 -26.46
C GLU A 79 11.20 -45.66 -25.33
N ILE A 80 12.17 -46.20 -24.59
CA ILE A 80 11.94 -47.14 -23.49
C ILE A 80 12.44 -46.50 -22.20
N TYR A 81 11.61 -46.54 -21.16
CA TYR A 81 11.97 -46.09 -19.82
C TYR A 81 11.59 -47.11 -18.76
N THR A 82 12.48 -47.32 -17.80
CA THR A 82 12.16 -48.03 -16.56
C THR A 82 12.04 -47.03 -15.42
N ILE A 83 10.86 -46.99 -14.82
CA ILE A 83 10.51 -46.19 -13.65
C ILE A 83 10.68 -47.06 -12.42
N TYR A 84 11.44 -46.59 -11.44
CA TYR A 84 11.59 -47.21 -10.14
C TYR A 84 11.12 -46.30 -9.03
N ARG A 85 10.40 -46.88 -8.07
CA ARG A 85 10.03 -46.20 -6.84
C ARG A 85 10.04 -47.15 -5.66
N LYS A 86 10.67 -46.74 -4.56
CA LYS A 86 10.66 -47.47 -3.30
C LYS A 86 9.45 -47.10 -2.46
N LEU A 87 8.90 -48.06 -1.71
CA LEU A 87 7.91 -47.80 -0.67
C LEU A 87 8.45 -46.76 0.33
N ASN A 88 7.62 -45.78 0.71
CA ASN A 88 8.04 -44.64 1.54
C ASN A 88 9.13 -43.74 0.91
N GLY A 89 9.48 -43.95 -0.35
CA GLY A 89 10.43 -43.11 -1.07
C GLY A 89 9.87 -41.72 -1.40
N THR A 90 10.74 -40.71 -1.34
CA THR A 90 10.41 -39.30 -1.61
C THR A 90 10.67 -38.86 -3.06
N SER A 91 11.23 -39.74 -3.87
CA SER A 91 11.59 -39.50 -5.26
C SER A 91 11.23 -40.69 -6.16
N VAL A 92 11.27 -40.46 -7.47
CA VAL A 92 11.09 -41.46 -8.52
C VAL A 92 12.35 -41.48 -9.37
N LYS A 93 12.91 -42.67 -9.60
CA LYS A 93 14.09 -42.84 -10.46
C LYS A 93 13.65 -43.33 -11.83
N VAL A 94 14.24 -42.79 -12.88
CA VAL A 94 13.93 -43.17 -14.26
C VAL A 94 15.23 -43.44 -14.99
N LYS A 95 15.30 -44.56 -15.71
CA LYS A 95 16.39 -44.90 -16.62
C LYS A 95 15.84 -45.13 -18.03
N PRO A 96 16.52 -44.67 -19.09
CA PRO A 96 16.11 -44.92 -20.48
C PRO A 96 16.53 -46.33 -20.93
N CYS A 97 15.95 -47.37 -20.33
CA CYS A 97 16.30 -48.77 -20.58
C CYS A 97 15.13 -49.71 -20.27
N SER A 98 15.25 -50.97 -20.70
CA SER A 98 14.33 -52.04 -20.27
C SER A 98 14.52 -52.40 -18.79
N ILE A 99 13.56 -53.10 -18.21
CA ILE A 99 13.64 -53.58 -16.81
C ILE A 99 14.82 -54.53 -16.61
N ALA A 100 15.15 -55.33 -17.63
CA ALA A 100 16.28 -56.27 -17.57
C ALA A 100 17.62 -55.55 -17.38
N GLU A 101 17.74 -54.35 -17.95
CA GLU A 101 18.95 -53.53 -17.93
C GLU A 101 18.96 -52.53 -16.77
N TYR A 102 17.91 -52.46 -15.96
CA TYR A 102 17.75 -51.42 -14.94
C TYR A 102 18.91 -51.35 -13.94
N TYR A 103 19.54 -52.49 -13.62
CA TYR A 103 20.66 -52.56 -12.68
C TYR A 103 22.04 -52.38 -13.35
N ASP A 104 22.09 -52.09 -14.65
CA ASP A 104 23.33 -51.65 -15.30
C ASP A 104 23.73 -50.26 -14.79
N ASN A 105 24.92 -50.17 -14.22
CA ASN A 105 25.48 -48.95 -13.65
C ASN A 105 25.97 -47.96 -14.71
N ASN A 106 26.13 -48.40 -15.97
CA ASN A 106 26.55 -47.53 -17.08
C ASN A 106 25.40 -46.66 -17.62
N ILE A 107 24.15 -47.02 -17.32
CA ILE A 107 22.96 -46.30 -17.79
C ILE A 107 22.64 -45.17 -16.81
N LYS A 108 22.63 -43.94 -17.32
CA LYS A 108 22.31 -42.74 -16.55
C LYS A 108 20.92 -42.87 -15.91
N CYS A 109 20.85 -42.57 -14.62
CA CYS A 109 19.61 -42.52 -13.85
C CYS A 109 19.24 -41.07 -13.56
N ASP A 110 18.06 -40.65 -13.98
CA ASP A 110 17.49 -39.36 -13.60
C ASP A 110 16.58 -39.56 -12.37
N GLU A 111 16.69 -38.67 -11.39
CA GLU A 111 15.89 -38.72 -10.16
C GLU A 111 14.97 -37.51 -10.08
N TYR A 112 13.66 -37.76 -10.02
CA TYR A 112 12.62 -36.76 -10.02
C TYR A 112 11.93 -36.64 -8.66
N LYS A 113 11.57 -35.42 -8.28
CA LYS A 113 10.79 -35.18 -7.07
C LYS A 113 9.30 -35.40 -7.35
N ILE A 114 8.59 -36.02 -6.40
CA ILE A 114 7.12 -36.23 -6.50
C ILE A 114 6.36 -34.90 -6.41
N ASN A 115 6.91 -33.90 -5.71
CA ASN A 115 6.29 -32.59 -5.60
C ASN A 115 6.22 -31.90 -6.97
N SER A 116 4.99 -31.75 -7.48
CA SER A 116 4.68 -31.12 -8.78
C SER A 116 5.12 -29.65 -8.93
N GLN A 117 5.41 -28.95 -7.84
CA GLN A 117 5.90 -27.56 -7.85
C GLN A 117 7.43 -27.45 -7.97
N SER A 118 8.15 -28.57 -7.91
CA SER A 118 9.61 -28.56 -8.04
C SER A 118 10.06 -28.33 -9.48
N SER A 119 11.22 -27.69 -9.68
CA SER A 119 11.81 -27.49 -11.01
C SER A 119 12.10 -28.81 -11.74
N ASN A 120 12.46 -29.86 -10.99
CA ASN A 120 12.68 -31.22 -11.49
C ASN A 120 11.56 -32.18 -11.03
N SER A 121 10.30 -31.85 -11.37
CA SER A 121 9.16 -32.64 -10.95
C SER A 121 8.91 -33.86 -11.84
N TYR A 122 8.55 -34.99 -11.24
CA TYR A 122 8.17 -36.20 -11.97
C TYR A 122 6.90 -36.00 -12.83
N SER A 123 6.02 -35.10 -12.38
CA SER A 123 4.87 -34.67 -13.16
C SER A 123 5.28 -34.03 -14.49
N SER A 124 6.35 -33.24 -14.51
CA SER A 124 6.83 -32.60 -15.75
C SER A 124 7.36 -33.63 -16.73
N PHE A 125 8.08 -34.64 -16.24
CA PHE A 125 8.55 -35.77 -17.05
C PHE A 125 7.39 -36.55 -17.68
N LEU A 126 6.36 -36.92 -16.91
CA LEU A 126 5.21 -37.64 -17.46
C LEU A 126 4.44 -36.79 -18.49
N LEU A 127 4.29 -35.48 -18.26
CA LEU A 127 3.64 -34.58 -19.21
C LEU A 127 4.46 -34.39 -20.50
N SER A 128 5.80 -34.37 -20.43
CA SER A 128 6.63 -34.28 -21.63
C SER A 128 6.46 -35.49 -22.55
N LEU A 129 6.25 -36.69 -21.99
CA LEU A 129 5.90 -37.89 -22.79
C LEU A 129 4.57 -37.73 -23.52
N LEU A 130 3.65 -36.90 -23.01
CA LEU A 130 2.36 -36.58 -23.64
C LEU A 130 2.44 -35.37 -24.58
N ASP A 131 3.61 -34.74 -24.74
CA ASP A 131 3.80 -33.46 -25.41
C ASP A 131 2.96 -32.31 -24.81
N ILE A 132 2.76 -32.36 -23.50
CA ILE A 132 2.07 -31.32 -22.74
C ILE A 132 3.11 -30.46 -22.04
N SER A 133 3.27 -29.22 -22.49
CA SER A 133 4.16 -28.24 -21.86
C SER A 133 3.42 -26.92 -21.64
N ASP A 134 3.68 -26.31 -20.47
CA ASP A 134 3.27 -24.94 -20.10
C ASP A 134 1.79 -24.55 -20.21
N ILE A 135 0.90 -25.55 -20.23
CA ILE A 135 -0.55 -25.35 -20.17
C ILE A 135 -0.95 -24.69 -18.84
N LYS A 136 -1.71 -23.60 -18.91
CA LYS A 136 -2.26 -22.89 -17.75
C LYS A 136 -3.77 -23.07 -17.68
N ILE A 137 -4.24 -23.50 -16.51
CA ILE A 137 -5.67 -23.68 -16.22
C ILE A 137 -6.10 -22.69 -15.14
N LYS A 138 -7.22 -22.00 -15.36
CA LYS A 138 -7.86 -21.15 -14.36
C LYS A 138 -8.40 -22.01 -13.22
N ILE A 139 -8.00 -21.72 -11.99
CA ILE A 139 -8.61 -22.36 -10.80
C ILE A 139 -9.70 -21.45 -10.25
N ASN A 140 -9.41 -20.17 -10.15
CA ASN A 140 -10.32 -19.12 -9.71
C ASN A 140 -10.03 -17.81 -10.48
N PRO A 141 -10.84 -16.75 -10.32
CA PRO A 141 -10.67 -15.51 -11.10
C PRO A 141 -9.32 -14.80 -10.90
N SER A 142 -8.65 -15.04 -9.77
CA SER A 142 -7.38 -14.40 -9.44
C SER A 142 -6.14 -15.27 -9.70
N LYS A 143 -6.31 -16.54 -10.08
CA LYS A 143 -5.20 -17.50 -10.12
C LYS A 143 -5.29 -18.50 -11.27
N LEU A 144 -4.25 -18.47 -12.08
CA LEU A 144 -3.88 -19.54 -13.01
C LEU A 144 -2.98 -20.57 -12.32
N HIS A 145 -3.07 -21.81 -12.74
CA HIS A 145 -2.22 -22.89 -12.26
C HIS A 145 -1.69 -23.69 -13.45
N LYS A 146 -0.40 -24.03 -13.42
CA LYS A 146 0.21 -24.92 -14.41
C LYS A 146 -0.43 -26.31 -14.34
N LEU A 147 -0.81 -26.88 -15.48
CA LEU A 147 -1.33 -28.25 -15.53
C LEU A 147 -0.24 -29.22 -15.05
N THR A 148 -0.62 -30.19 -14.22
CA THR A 148 0.29 -31.25 -13.74
C THR A 148 -0.30 -32.62 -14.09
N PHE A 149 0.54 -33.64 -14.24
CA PHE A 149 0.07 -35.01 -14.49
C PHE A 149 -0.90 -35.46 -13.39
N SER A 150 -0.65 -35.09 -12.13
CA SER A 150 -1.57 -35.37 -11.03
C SER A 150 -2.94 -34.73 -11.21
N THR A 151 -3.05 -33.60 -11.91
CA THR A 151 -4.35 -32.96 -12.18
C THR A 151 -5.14 -33.64 -13.27
N ILE A 152 -4.53 -34.42 -14.15
CA ILE A 152 -5.23 -35.20 -15.19
C ILE A 152 -5.29 -36.70 -14.89
N ARG A 153 -4.47 -37.20 -13.95
CA ARG A 153 -4.37 -38.63 -13.60
C ARG A 153 -5.72 -39.25 -13.29
N HIS A 154 -6.61 -38.50 -12.65
CA HIS A 154 -7.93 -39.02 -12.33
C HIS A 154 -8.84 -39.29 -13.54
N LEU A 155 -8.58 -38.66 -14.69
CA LEU A 155 -9.34 -38.92 -15.91
C LEU A 155 -8.87 -40.22 -16.60
N ILE A 156 -7.76 -40.79 -16.14
CA ILE A 156 -7.13 -41.98 -16.73
C ILE A 156 -6.97 -43.13 -15.74
N PHE A 157 -7.06 -42.87 -14.43
CA PHE A 157 -7.02 -43.85 -13.36
C PHE A 157 -8.32 -43.75 -12.57
N ILE A 158 -9.18 -44.76 -12.72
CA ILE A 158 -10.48 -44.81 -12.07
C ILE A 158 -10.56 -46.08 -11.21
N ASP A 159 -10.64 -45.88 -9.89
CA ASP A 159 -10.79 -46.97 -8.94
C ASP A 159 -12.27 -47.39 -8.75
N GLU A 160 -12.47 -48.53 -8.10
CA GLU A 160 -13.79 -49.09 -7.82
C GLU A 160 -14.70 -48.13 -7.03
N THR A 161 -14.14 -47.33 -6.12
CA THR A 161 -14.96 -46.40 -5.32
C THR A 161 -15.48 -45.24 -6.15
N ARG A 162 -14.67 -44.77 -7.10
CA ARG A 162 -14.97 -43.62 -7.95
C ARG A 162 -15.90 -43.99 -9.09
N ILE A 163 -15.70 -45.14 -9.72
CA ILE A 163 -16.54 -45.60 -10.83
C ILE A 163 -18.00 -45.83 -10.38
N LEU A 164 -18.20 -46.20 -9.12
CA LEU A 164 -19.50 -46.40 -8.48
C LEU A 164 -20.11 -45.14 -7.87
N ASN A 165 -19.49 -43.97 -8.02
CA ASN A 165 -19.95 -42.73 -7.40
C ASN A 165 -21.11 -42.07 -8.18
N GLU A 166 -21.96 -41.31 -7.49
CA GLU A 166 -23.06 -40.52 -8.07
C GLU A 166 -22.55 -39.21 -8.66
N LYS A 167 -21.38 -38.73 -8.21
CA LYS A 167 -20.74 -37.54 -8.74
C LYS A 167 -20.30 -37.70 -10.19
N SER A 168 -20.22 -36.57 -10.89
CA SER A 168 -19.69 -36.48 -12.25
C SER A 168 -18.38 -37.26 -12.43
N PRO A 169 -18.22 -38.00 -13.55
CA PRO A 169 -16.97 -38.67 -13.90
C PRO A 169 -15.76 -37.75 -14.01
N PHE A 170 -15.95 -36.44 -14.11
CA PHE A 170 -14.89 -35.45 -14.22
C PHE A 170 -14.41 -34.88 -12.87
N TYR A 171 -15.08 -35.20 -11.77
CA TYR A 171 -14.68 -34.72 -10.44
C TYR A 171 -13.87 -35.76 -9.68
N THR A 172 -12.92 -35.28 -8.88
CA THR A 172 -12.11 -36.10 -7.96
C THR A 172 -12.35 -35.82 -6.51
N GLU A 173 -12.82 -34.61 -6.20
CA GLU A 173 -12.81 -34.08 -4.85
C GLU A 173 -14.20 -34.10 -4.21
N THR A 174 -14.23 -34.30 -2.90
CA THR A 174 -15.41 -33.96 -2.11
C THR A 174 -15.62 -32.45 -2.05
N ASN A 175 -14.53 -31.68 -2.11
CA ASN A 175 -14.51 -30.23 -1.98
C ASN A 175 -15.03 -29.52 -3.24
N PRO A 176 -16.20 -28.84 -3.17
CA PRO A 176 -16.77 -28.10 -4.30
C PRO A 176 -15.86 -26.96 -4.81
N ALA A 177 -14.95 -26.45 -3.98
CA ALA A 177 -14.01 -25.38 -4.37
C ALA A 177 -13.07 -25.81 -5.52
N LEU A 178 -12.89 -27.11 -5.74
CA LEU A 178 -12.03 -27.66 -6.79
C LEU A 178 -12.80 -28.03 -8.07
N TYR A 179 -14.13 -27.89 -8.10
CA TYR A 179 -14.95 -28.20 -9.28
C TYR A 179 -14.64 -27.26 -10.45
N SER A 180 -14.43 -25.97 -10.20
CA SER A 180 -14.03 -24.98 -11.23
C SER A 180 -12.78 -25.44 -11.99
N LYS A 181 -11.76 -25.91 -11.25
CA LYS A 181 -10.53 -26.45 -11.84
C LYS A 181 -10.81 -27.66 -12.73
N CYS A 182 -11.62 -28.61 -12.25
CA CYS A 182 -11.95 -29.82 -13.03
C CYS A 182 -12.70 -29.46 -14.32
N ARG A 183 -13.67 -28.54 -14.25
CA ARG A 183 -14.40 -28.04 -15.43
C ARG A 183 -13.48 -27.40 -16.45
N ASN A 184 -12.51 -26.61 -16.02
CA ASN A 184 -11.56 -25.96 -16.93
C ASN A 184 -10.57 -26.96 -17.55
N ILE A 185 -10.20 -28.03 -16.84
CA ILE A 185 -9.44 -29.14 -17.44
C ILE A 185 -10.26 -29.82 -18.54
N VAL A 186 -11.54 -30.11 -18.28
CA VAL A 186 -12.43 -30.69 -19.29
C VAL A 186 -12.59 -29.74 -20.47
N SER A 187 -12.80 -28.44 -20.24
CA SER A 187 -12.85 -27.41 -21.29
C SER A 187 -11.59 -27.41 -22.17
N TYR A 188 -10.41 -27.50 -21.57
CA TYR A 188 -9.15 -27.67 -22.31
C TYR A 188 -9.17 -28.96 -23.16
N LEU A 189 -9.63 -30.09 -22.61
CA LEU A 189 -9.70 -31.35 -23.35
C LEU A 189 -10.77 -31.35 -24.46
N MET A 190 -11.79 -30.48 -24.37
CA MET A 190 -12.79 -30.32 -25.41
C MET A 190 -12.33 -29.39 -26.53
N THR A 191 -11.60 -28.33 -26.20
CA THR A 191 -11.27 -27.23 -27.11
C THR A 191 -9.82 -27.20 -27.60
N GLY A 192 -8.91 -27.87 -26.89
CA GLY A 192 -7.46 -27.78 -27.09
C GLY A 192 -6.84 -26.44 -26.71
N ARG A 193 -7.61 -25.52 -26.11
CA ARG A 193 -7.14 -24.17 -25.73
C ARG A 193 -7.01 -24.07 -24.22
N ASP A 194 -5.89 -23.53 -23.76
CA ASP A 194 -5.66 -23.28 -22.35
C ASP A 194 -6.14 -21.86 -21.94
N ASP A 195 -6.05 -21.54 -20.65
CA ASP A 195 -6.45 -20.24 -20.12
C ASP A 195 -5.25 -19.25 -20.03
N SER A 196 -4.21 -19.43 -20.85
CA SER A 196 -2.99 -18.59 -20.78
C SER A 196 -3.24 -17.12 -21.12
N SER A 197 -4.24 -16.82 -21.95
CA SER A 197 -4.67 -15.46 -22.30
C SER A 197 -5.55 -14.80 -21.23
N TYR A 198 -5.98 -15.54 -20.20
CA TYR A 198 -6.80 -14.99 -19.14
C TYR A 198 -5.97 -14.06 -18.25
N MET A 199 -6.41 -12.80 -18.13
CA MET A 199 -5.83 -11.84 -17.21
C MET A 199 -6.48 -12.00 -15.83
N PRO A 200 -5.76 -12.49 -14.80
CA PRO A 200 -6.36 -12.70 -13.49
C PRO A 200 -6.76 -11.38 -12.85
N GLU A 201 -7.93 -11.37 -12.20
CA GLU A 201 -8.37 -10.24 -11.40
C GLU A 201 -7.51 -10.09 -10.13
N GLU A 202 -7.40 -8.87 -9.61
CA GLU A 202 -6.71 -8.60 -8.33
C GLU A 202 -7.34 -9.44 -7.20
N ASP A 203 -6.49 -10.11 -6.41
CA ASP A 203 -6.94 -10.93 -5.30
C ASP A 203 -7.78 -10.10 -4.31
N LEU A 204 -8.95 -10.64 -3.92
CA LEU A 204 -9.89 -9.97 -3.03
C LEU A 204 -9.26 -9.57 -1.69
N LYS A 205 -8.32 -10.35 -1.17
CA LYS A 205 -7.60 -10.03 0.08
C LYS A 205 -6.71 -8.80 -0.11
N ILE A 206 -6.02 -8.70 -1.24
CA ILE A 206 -5.18 -7.54 -1.58
C ILE A 206 -6.05 -6.30 -1.76
N ARG A 207 -7.15 -6.42 -2.52
CA ARG A 207 -8.11 -5.33 -2.74
C ARG A 207 -8.70 -4.82 -1.42
N LYS A 208 -9.14 -5.72 -0.53
CA LYS A 208 -9.64 -5.36 0.81
C LYS A 208 -8.57 -4.70 1.67
N SER A 209 -7.34 -5.24 1.68
CA SER A 209 -6.22 -4.67 2.44
C SER A 209 -5.88 -3.25 1.98
N ARG A 210 -5.94 -2.97 0.68
CA ARG A 210 -5.70 -1.63 0.13
C ARG A 210 -6.77 -0.62 0.53
N ILE A 211 -8.04 -1.02 0.50
CA ILE A 211 -9.15 -0.17 0.95
C ILE A 211 -9.04 0.07 2.46
N GLN A 212 -8.71 -0.96 3.24
CA GLN A 212 -8.48 -0.82 4.69
C GLN A 212 -7.33 0.15 4.99
N GLY A 213 -6.19 0.05 4.29
CA GLY A 213 -5.09 0.99 4.48
C GLY A 213 -5.45 2.45 4.17
N LYS A 214 -6.36 2.69 3.20
CA LYS A 214 -6.90 4.04 2.96
C LYS A 214 -7.82 4.50 4.09
N ILE A 215 -8.64 3.60 4.63
CA ILE A 215 -9.51 3.90 5.79
C ILE A 215 -8.66 4.29 7.00
N ASP A 216 -7.59 3.54 7.28
CA ASP A 216 -6.72 3.79 8.42
C ASP A 216 -6.04 5.16 8.31
N TYR A 217 -5.48 5.48 7.12
CA TYR A 217 -4.87 6.78 6.84
C TYR A 217 -5.85 7.96 7.01
N VAL A 218 -7.04 7.87 6.41
CA VAL A 218 -8.06 8.93 6.51
C VAL A 218 -8.52 9.10 7.96
N THR A 219 -8.64 8.01 8.72
CA THR A 219 -9.01 8.04 10.14
C THR A 219 -7.94 8.78 10.97
N GLU A 220 -6.66 8.47 10.76
CA GLU A 220 -5.54 9.13 11.44
C GLU A 220 -5.49 10.64 11.13
N GLU A 221 -5.71 11.03 9.87
CA GLU A 221 -5.75 12.45 9.49
C GLU A 221 -6.93 13.21 10.10
N ILE A 222 -8.10 12.57 10.22
CA ILE A 222 -9.25 13.14 10.94
C ILE A 222 -8.89 13.33 12.43
N GLU A 223 -8.28 12.34 13.08
CA GLU A 223 -7.87 12.44 14.49
C GLU A 223 -6.88 13.58 14.73
N LYS A 224 -5.84 13.72 13.89
CA LYS A 224 -4.87 14.82 13.97
C LYS A 224 -5.56 16.19 13.86
N LYS A 225 -6.47 16.35 12.90
CA LYS A 225 -7.20 17.61 12.71
C LYS A 225 -8.16 17.90 13.86
N ASN A 226 -8.86 16.88 14.39
CA ASN A 226 -9.72 17.02 15.56
C ASN A 226 -8.92 17.41 16.81
N ASN A 227 -7.75 16.81 17.05
CA ASN A 227 -6.87 17.20 18.16
C ASN A 227 -6.47 18.67 18.05
N ARG A 228 -6.12 19.13 16.84
CA ARG A 228 -5.79 20.54 16.59
C ARG A 228 -7.00 21.48 16.78
N ILE A 229 -8.22 21.05 16.46
CA ILE A 229 -9.45 21.81 16.76
C ILE A 229 -9.63 21.94 18.28
N VAL A 230 -9.41 20.86 19.04
CA VAL A 230 -9.50 20.87 20.51
C VAL A 230 -8.44 21.78 21.13
N GLU A 231 -7.20 21.76 20.61
CA GLU A 231 -6.11 22.66 21.06
C GLU A 231 -6.43 24.15 20.84
N ILE A 232 -7.10 24.49 19.73
CA ILE A 232 -7.51 25.86 19.43
C ILE A 232 -8.57 26.36 20.43
N GLY A 233 -9.42 25.45 20.94
CA GLY A 233 -10.43 25.74 21.95
C GLY A 233 -11.66 26.50 21.43
N ASP A 234 -12.53 26.93 22.35
CA ASP A 234 -13.76 27.64 22.01
C ASP A 234 -13.52 29.14 21.79
N ILE A 235 -13.83 29.63 20.59
CA ILE A 235 -13.73 31.04 20.16
C ILE A 235 -15.14 31.66 20.03
N SER A 236 -16.18 30.96 20.47
CA SER A 236 -17.60 31.38 20.38
C SER A 236 -17.88 32.73 21.06
N TYR A 237 -17.09 33.09 22.06
CA TYR A 237 -17.26 34.31 22.85
C TYR A 237 -16.96 35.62 22.08
N VAL A 238 -16.42 35.54 20.86
CA VAL A 238 -15.97 36.74 20.15
C VAL A 238 -16.63 36.85 18.78
N ASN A 239 -17.66 37.68 18.73
CA ASN A 239 -18.44 37.96 17.53
C ASN A 239 -17.72 38.97 16.60
N PHE A 240 -16.44 38.73 16.28
CA PHE A 240 -15.78 39.44 15.18
C PHE A 240 -16.24 38.79 13.86
N LYS A 241 -17.33 39.32 13.30
CA LYS A 241 -17.81 38.99 11.97
C LYS A 241 -17.44 40.02 10.90
N ASP A 242 -16.76 41.09 11.27
CA ASP A 242 -16.58 42.22 10.38
C ASP A 242 -15.12 42.62 10.20
N SER A 243 -14.61 42.39 9.00
CA SER A 243 -13.44 43.09 8.45
C SER A 243 -13.53 44.61 8.65
N ARG A 244 -14.77 45.15 8.70
CA ARG A 244 -15.08 46.55 8.97
C ARG A 244 -14.57 47.05 10.33
N ILE A 245 -14.47 46.18 11.34
CA ILE A 245 -13.96 46.56 12.68
C ILE A 245 -12.44 46.67 12.68
N LEU A 246 -11.74 45.78 11.98
CA LEU A 246 -10.29 45.89 11.77
C LEU A 246 -9.94 47.16 11.00
N GLU A 247 -10.71 47.45 9.95
CA GLU A 247 -10.53 48.65 9.12
C GLU A 247 -10.80 49.93 9.94
N TYR A 248 -11.81 49.91 10.81
CA TYR A 248 -12.07 50.97 11.78
C TYR A 248 -10.88 51.20 12.73
N TYR A 249 -10.36 50.15 13.38
CA TYR A 249 -9.20 50.29 14.27
C TYR A 249 -7.96 50.80 13.53
N LYS A 250 -7.71 50.35 12.30
CA LYS A 250 -6.59 50.83 11.47
C LYS A 250 -6.73 52.32 11.14
N MET A 251 -7.90 52.78 10.71
CA MET A 251 -8.17 54.19 10.46
C MET A 251 -8.01 55.05 11.72
N GLU A 252 -8.53 54.62 12.86
CA GLU A 252 -8.43 55.40 14.10
C GLU A 252 -7.00 55.46 14.63
N ILE A 253 -6.22 54.38 14.51
CA ILE A 253 -4.78 54.39 14.82
C ILE A 253 -4.04 55.35 13.89
N GLU A 254 -4.35 55.37 12.60
CA GLU A 254 -3.70 56.27 11.64
C GLU A 254 -3.99 57.74 11.96
N LYS A 255 -5.25 58.09 12.22
CA LYS A 255 -5.67 59.44 12.64
C LYS A 255 -4.97 59.87 13.93
N ALA A 256 -5.01 59.03 14.96
CA ALA A 256 -4.38 59.32 16.24
C ALA A 256 -2.85 59.43 16.13
N SER A 257 -2.20 58.56 15.34
CA SER A 257 -0.75 58.62 15.10
C SER A 257 -0.37 59.90 14.36
N PHE A 258 -1.15 60.31 13.36
CA PHE A 258 -0.94 61.56 12.64
C PHE A 258 -1.07 62.76 13.57
N ALA A 259 -2.14 62.83 14.38
CA ALA A 259 -2.34 63.90 15.35
C ALA A 259 -1.19 63.98 16.37
N LEU A 260 -0.73 62.85 16.90
CA LEU A 260 0.40 62.76 17.83
C LEU A 260 1.69 63.28 17.18
N SER A 261 1.94 62.92 15.91
CA SER A 261 3.12 63.39 15.17
C SER A 261 3.16 64.92 15.00
N GLN A 262 2.00 65.55 14.75
CA GLN A 262 1.87 67.00 14.65
C GLN A 262 2.13 67.68 16.00
N LEU A 263 1.60 67.12 17.10
CA LEU A 263 1.86 67.62 18.44
C LEU A 263 3.34 67.54 18.80
N TYR A 264 4.04 66.42 18.53
CA TYR A 264 5.48 66.33 18.77
C TYR A 264 6.30 67.31 17.92
N LYS A 265 5.90 67.55 16.66
CA LYS A 265 6.53 68.54 15.81
C LYS A 265 6.40 69.95 16.39
N GLN A 266 5.18 70.33 16.80
CA GLN A 266 4.92 71.60 17.47
C GLN A 266 5.70 71.73 18.79
N LYS A 267 5.75 70.67 19.60
CA LYS A 267 6.56 70.64 20.83
C LYS A 267 8.02 71.00 20.54
N LYS A 268 8.59 70.38 19.51
CA LYS A 268 10.00 70.59 19.13
C LYS A 268 10.26 72.03 18.70
N GLU A 269 9.39 72.61 17.88
CA GLU A 269 9.51 74.00 17.42
C GLU A 269 9.42 74.99 18.60
N ILE A 270 8.43 74.82 19.48
CA ILE A 270 8.25 75.70 20.65
C ILE A 270 9.39 75.52 21.67
N SER A 271 9.89 74.30 21.88
CA SER A 271 11.06 74.06 22.74
C SER A 271 12.33 74.72 22.20
N SER A 272 12.57 74.68 20.88
CA SER A 272 13.69 75.40 20.25
C SER A 272 13.59 76.91 20.50
N ASN A 273 12.41 77.49 20.32
CA ASN A 273 12.20 78.92 20.58
C ASN A 273 12.47 79.29 22.06
N LEU A 274 12.14 78.40 23.00
CA LEU A 274 12.42 78.62 24.42
C LEU A 274 13.93 78.58 24.71
N GLU A 275 14.69 77.70 24.05
CA GLU A 275 16.15 77.62 24.17
C GLU A 275 16.82 78.90 23.65
N ASP A 276 16.37 79.41 22.50
CA ASP A 276 16.86 80.66 21.91
C ASP A 276 16.61 81.86 22.84
N LEU A 277 15.37 82.01 23.33
CA LEU A 277 15.01 83.08 24.28
C LEU A 277 15.76 82.97 25.62
N SER A 278 15.97 81.75 26.11
CA SER A 278 16.75 81.52 27.32
C SER A 278 18.20 81.95 27.15
N SER A 279 18.77 81.71 25.97
CA SER A 279 20.14 82.11 25.64
C SER A 279 20.26 83.63 25.56
N GLU A 280 19.30 84.29 24.92
CA GLU A 280 19.21 85.76 24.82
C GLU A 280 19.03 86.41 26.20
N PHE A 281 18.19 85.81 27.07
CA PHE A 281 18.00 86.25 28.45
C PHE A 281 19.31 86.17 29.25
N MET A 282 20.04 85.04 29.18
CA MET A 282 21.31 84.87 29.89
C MET A 282 22.35 85.91 29.44
N PHE A 283 22.47 86.11 28.12
CA PHE A 283 23.39 87.10 27.56
C PHE A 283 23.06 88.53 28.04
N ASN A 284 21.79 88.95 27.94
CA ASN A 284 21.36 90.28 28.35
C ASN A 284 21.54 90.50 29.85
N ASN A 285 21.28 89.48 30.67
CA ASN A 285 21.46 89.56 32.11
C ASN A 285 22.94 89.71 32.50
N GLU A 286 23.84 88.95 31.87
CA GLU A 286 25.28 89.11 32.08
C GLU A 286 25.77 90.50 31.62
N PHE A 287 25.28 90.97 30.47
CA PHE A 287 25.59 92.30 29.96
C PHE A 287 25.13 93.40 30.93
N LEU A 288 23.94 93.28 31.52
CA LEU A 288 23.41 94.19 32.52
C LEU A 288 24.32 94.28 33.76
N GLU A 289 24.74 93.14 34.31
CA GLU A 289 25.62 93.11 35.49
C GLU A 289 26.96 93.82 35.21
N ARG A 290 27.53 93.63 34.01
CA ARG A 290 28.76 94.32 33.59
C ARG A 290 28.57 95.84 33.50
N MET A 291 27.42 96.31 33.01
CA MET A 291 27.13 97.75 32.93
C MET A 291 26.93 98.36 34.32
N LYS A 292 26.24 97.66 35.23
CA LYS A 292 26.09 98.09 36.63
C LYS A 292 27.45 98.28 37.30
N LEU A 293 28.37 97.34 37.09
CA LEU A 293 29.75 97.46 37.57
C LEU A 293 30.47 98.69 36.96
N LEU A 294 30.33 98.91 35.66
CA LEU A 294 30.95 100.05 34.98
C LEU A 294 30.38 101.41 35.46
N LYS A 295 29.09 101.46 35.79
CA LYS A 295 28.45 102.62 36.41
C LYS A 295 29.07 102.96 37.77
N GLU A 296 29.30 101.95 38.61
CA GLU A 296 29.97 102.13 39.91
C GLU A 296 31.41 102.64 39.73
N HIS A 297 32.14 102.16 38.71
CA HIS A 297 33.47 102.71 38.40
C HIS A 297 33.42 104.19 38.02
N TYR A 298 32.48 104.61 37.17
CA TYR A 298 32.33 106.03 36.83
C TYR A 298 31.92 106.88 38.01
N LYS A 299 31.10 106.35 38.93
CA LYS A 299 30.76 107.03 40.17
C LYS A 299 32.00 107.28 41.03
N ILE A 300 32.84 106.26 41.22
CA ILE A 300 34.12 106.37 41.94
C ILE A 300 35.04 107.38 41.26
N ASP A 301 35.09 107.40 39.92
CA ASP A 301 35.91 108.36 39.18
C ASP A 301 35.41 109.80 39.34
N LEU A 302 34.08 110.02 39.36
CA LEU A 302 33.49 111.34 39.65
C LEU A 302 33.82 111.79 41.07
N GLU A 303 33.65 110.92 42.07
CA GLU A 303 34.01 111.19 43.47
C GLU A 303 35.51 111.53 43.61
N ARG A 304 36.37 110.83 42.85
CA ARG A 304 37.81 111.09 42.82
C ARG A 304 38.13 112.46 42.21
N LEU A 305 37.47 112.85 41.12
CA LEU A 305 37.67 114.16 40.50
C LEU A 305 37.17 115.30 41.41
N GLU A 306 36.04 115.08 42.10
CA GLU A 306 35.54 116.00 43.13
C GLU A 306 36.53 116.14 44.27
N PHE A 307 37.05 115.02 44.80
CA PHE A 307 38.09 115.02 45.83
C PHE A 307 39.35 115.78 45.40
N ILE A 308 39.82 115.60 44.16
CA ILE A 308 40.97 116.34 43.62
C ILE A 308 40.67 117.85 43.59
N ASN A 309 39.46 118.24 43.18
CA ASN A 309 39.06 119.64 43.10
C ASN A 309 38.86 120.28 44.50
N GLU A 310 38.28 119.55 45.45
CA GLU A 310 38.16 119.98 46.85
C GLU A 310 39.54 120.13 47.50
N GLY A 311 40.41 119.13 47.33
CA GLY A 311 41.80 119.17 47.78
C GLY A 311 42.51 120.41 47.22
N ARG A 312 42.36 120.69 45.93
CA ARG A 312 42.88 121.92 45.30
C ARG A 312 42.36 123.19 45.98
N ASN A 313 41.05 123.30 46.23
CA ASN A 313 40.49 124.49 46.88
C ASN A 313 41.09 124.72 48.27
N LEU A 314 41.30 123.66 49.05
CA LEU A 314 41.99 123.74 50.33
C LEU A 314 43.47 124.15 50.17
N TYR A 315 44.16 123.64 49.15
CA TYR A 315 45.54 124.03 48.84
C TYR A 315 45.65 125.52 48.46
N LYS A 316 44.65 126.09 47.78
CA LYS A 316 44.62 127.51 47.41
C LYS A 316 44.62 128.45 48.61
N GLU A 317 44.00 128.06 49.73
CA GLU A 317 43.96 128.86 50.96
C GLU A 317 45.27 128.80 51.77
N LEU A 318 46.17 127.86 51.45
CA LEU A 318 47.47 127.75 52.11
C LEU A 318 48.44 128.80 51.59
N SER A 319 48.54 129.91 52.33
CA SER A 319 49.56 130.94 52.12
C SER A 319 50.93 130.45 52.57
N PHE A 320 51.68 129.79 51.67
CA PHE A 320 53.12 129.47 51.79
C PHE A 320 53.59 129.13 53.22
N VAL A 321 53.16 127.96 53.71
CA VAL A 321 53.55 127.44 55.03
C VAL A 321 54.36 126.15 54.85
N LYS A 322 55.35 125.92 55.74
CA LYS A 322 56.00 124.61 55.89
C LYS A 322 54.94 123.54 56.19
N CYS A 323 55.03 122.38 55.54
CA CYS A 323 54.10 121.29 55.78
C CYS A 323 54.08 120.95 57.29
N PRO A 324 52.92 120.94 57.96
CA PRO A 324 52.85 120.67 59.40
C PRO A 324 53.16 119.21 59.75
N LEU A 325 53.23 118.31 58.75
CA LEU A 325 53.56 116.89 58.95
C LEU A 325 55.06 116.60 58.80
N CYS A 326 55.72 117.13 57.75
CA CYS A 326 57.13 116.84 57.47
C CYS A 326 58.06 118.05 57.55
N GLY A 327 57.54 119.26 57.69
CA GLY A 327 58.33 120.50 57.79
C GLY A 327 58.90 121.01 56.47
N GLU A 328 58.74 120.28 55.36
CA GLU A 328 59.20 120.66 54.03
C GLU A 328 58.44 121.90 53.51
N VAL A 329 59.14 122.81 52.82
CA VAL A 329 58.54 124.02 52.25
C VAL A 329 57.85 123.65 50.95
N ILE A 330 56.54 123.93 50.85
CA ILE A 330 55.81 123.74 49.60
C ILE A 330 56.30 124.78 48.59
N SER A 331 57.00 124.33 47.55
CA SER A 331 57.59 125.18 46.53
C SER A 331 56.51 125.88 45.68
N LYS A 332 56.75 127.14 45.33
CA LYS A 332 55.82 128.02 44.61
C LYS A 332 55.41 127.51 43.23
N GLU A 333 56.30 126.81 42.56
CA GLU A 333 56.07 126.22 41.23
C GLU A 333 54.94 125.17 41.25
N ILE A 334 54.85 124.35 42.30
CA ILE A 334 53.79 123.33 42.45
C ILE A 334 52.40 123.99 42.62
N VAL A 335 52.32 125.09 43.36
CA VAL A 335 51.08 125.83 43.57
C VAL A 335 50.65 126.53 42.28
N GLU A 336 51.59 127.13 41.55
CA GLU A 336 51.34 127.78 40.26
C GLU A 336 50.88 126.78 39.17
N ASP A 337 51.43 125.55 39.15
CA ASP A 337 51.00 124.50 38.22
C ASP A 337 49.57 123.99 38.50
N ILE A 338 49.18 123.86 39.77
CA ILE A 338 47.82 123.47 40.20
C ILE A 338 46.82 124.62 39.96
N GLU A 339 47.29 125.87 39.97
CA GLU A 339 46.50 127.05 39.60
C GLU A 339 46.48 127.32 38.08
N SER A 340 47.25 126.59 37.29
CA SER A 340 47.27 126.76 35.85
C SER A 340 45.89 126.58 35.23
N SER A 341 45.54 127.45 34.27
CA SER A 341 44.26 127.36 33.56
C SER A 341 44.10 126.04 32.81
N ASN A 342 45.21 125.38 32.48
CA ASN A 342 45.22 124.10 31.78
C ASN A 342 44.82 122.95 32.69
N PHE A 343 45.30 122.92 33.95
CA PHE A 343 44.91 121.91 34.93
C PHE A 343 43.41 121.96 35.26
N LEU A 344 42.88 123.17 35.47
CA LEU A 344 41.45 123.39 35.70
C LEU A 344 40.56 122.94 34.54
N LYS A 345 40.91 123.33 33.32
CA LYS A 345 40.18 122.92 32.12
C LYS A 345 40.26 121.41 31.92
N ALA A 346 41.39 120.77 32.23
CA ALA A 346 41.55 119.32 32.13
C ALA A 346 40.62 118.58 33.10
N ILE A 347 40.58 118.95 34.39
CA ILE A 347 39.68 118.33 35.39
C ILE A 347 38.22 118.58 35.01
N GLN A 348 37.86 119.79 34.63
CA GLN A 348 36.48 120.12 34.26
C GLN A 348 36.02 119.36 33.02
N ASN A 349 36.86 119.25 31.99
CA ASN A 349 36.56 118.49 30.79
C ASN A 349 36.43 116.99 31.09
N GLU A 350 37.32 116.46 31.93
CA GLU A 350 37.26 115.05 32.35
C GLU A 350 36.00 114.77 33.18
N TYR A 351 35.63 115.65 34.11
CA TYR A 351 34.41 115.52 34.89
C TYR A 351 33.16 115.55 34.02
N ILE A 352 33.07 116.48 33.06
CA ILE A 352 31.96 116.56 32.11
C ILE A 352 31.90 115.28 31.25
N SER A 353 33.04 114.80 30.77
CA SER A 353 33.15 113.57 29.99
C SER A 353 32.67 112.34 30.77
N ILE A 354 33.16 112.13 32.00
CA ILE A 354 32.76 111.00 32.84
C ILE A 354 31.30 111.12 33.27
N LYS A 355 30.80 112.33 33.56
CA LYS A 355 29.39 112.54 33.91
C LYS A 355 28.45 112.24 32.75
N SER A 356 28.85 112.58 31.51
CA SER A 356 28.13 112.16 30.30
C SER A 356 28.08 110.64 30.20
N LYS A 357 29.24 109.97 30.31
CA LYS A 357 29.34 108.51 30.26
C LYS A 357 28.52 107.82 31.36
N TYR A 358 28.46 108.41 32.56
CA TYR A 358 27.63 107.93 33.66
C TYR A 358 26.14 107.99 33.32
N SER A 359 25.67 109.11 32.75
CA SER A 359 24.28 109.24 32.30
C SER A 359 23.94 108.30 31.15
N ASP A 360 24.86 108.10 30.21
CA ASP A 360 24.67 107.20 29.06
C ASP A 360 24.55 105.75 29.51
N ILE A 361 25.41 105.31 30.45
CA ILE A 361 25.31 103.97 31.04
C ILE A 361 24.04 103.80 31.86
N ASP A 362 23.61 104.82 32.60
CA ASP A 362 22.38 104.74 33.39
C ASP A 362 21.14 104.51 32.51
N ASN A 363 21.05 105.25 31.39
CA ASN A 363 20.00 105.05 30.40
C ASN A 363 20.06 103.63 29.79
N LEU A 364 21.26 103.17 29.41
CA LEU A 364 21.46 101.84 28.84
C LEU A 364 21.09 100.71 29.82
N ILE A 365 21.35 100.89 31.12
CA ILE A 365 20.92 99.96 32.18
C ILE A 365 19.39 99.88 32.23
N ILE A 366 18.69 101.02 32.22
CA ILE A 366 17.22 101.06 32.25
C ILE A 366 16.63 100.37 31.01
N GLU A 367 17.19 100.64 29.83
CA GLU A 367 16.78 99.98 28.58
C GLU A 367 16.95 98.46 28.67
N LYS A 368 18.10 97.99 29.13
CA LYS A 368 18.38 96.55 29.26
C LYS A 368 17.55 95.86 30.33
N GLU A 369 17.26 96.53 31.45
CA GLU A 369 16.34 96.00 32.47
C GLU A 369 14.92 95.80 31.92
N ASN A 370 14.45 96.70 31.05
CA ASN A 370 13.17 96.54 30.38
C ASN A 370 13.18 95.41 29.35
N GLU A 371 14.25 95.27 28.56
CA GLU A 371 14.43 94.18 27.61
C GLU A 371 14.41 92.80 28.31
N ILE A 372 15.11 92.68 29.44
CA ILE A 372 15.15 91.46 30.26
C ILE A 372 13.76 91.11 30.79
N LYS A 373 12.97 92.08 31.27
CA LYS A 373 11.59 91.85 31.72
C LYS A 373 10.69 91.34 30.59
N ILE A 374 10.83 91.89 29.38
CA ILE A 374 10.07 91.44 28.20
C ILE A 374 10.47 90.01 27.81
N LEU A 375 11.76 89.68 27.85
CA LEU A 375 12.23 88.32 27.59
C LEU A 375 11.68 87.32 28.62
N GLN A 376 11.67 87.69 29.91
CA GLN A 376 11.09 86.86 30.98
C GLN A 376 9.61 86.58 30.76
N SER A 377 8.80 87.58 30.39
CA SER A 377 7.37 87.38 30.16
C SER A 377 7.12 86.45 28.96
N ARG A 378 7.85 86.63 27.86
CA ARG A 378 7.77 85.75 26.68
C ARG A 378 8.15 84.31 27.00
N MET A 379 9.21 84.10 27.79
CA MET A 379 9.61 82.76 28.22
C MET A 379 8.55 82.07 29.08
N LEU A 380 7.82 82.82 29.91
CA LEU A 380 6.71 82.26 30.72
C LEU A 380 5.53 81.85 29.84
N GLU A 381 5.14 82.67 28.86
CA GLU A 381 4.08 82.36 27.90
C GLU A 381 4.40 81.05 27.14
N ILE A 382 5.62 80.94 26.60
CA ILE A 382 6.07 79.75 25.86
C ILE A 382 6.13 78.49 26.75
N LYS A 383 6.51 78.65 28.03
CA LYS A 383 6.49 77.53 28.99
C LYS A 383 5.07 77.03 29.25
N ASP A 384 4.08 77.92 29.33
CA ASP A 384 2.67 77.53 29.48
C ASP A 384 2.15 76.81 28.22
N GLU A 385 2.51 77.31 27.03
CA GLU A 385 2.20 76.64 25.76
C GLU A 385 2.76 75.21 25.71
N LEU A 386 4.01 75.00 26.14
CA LEU A 386 4.64 73.66 26.23
C LEU A 386 3.94 72.75 27.23
N SER A 387 3.48 73.28 28.37
CA SER A 387 2.73 72.54 29.37
C SER A 387 1.38 72.07 28.81
N ASN A 388 0.63 72.98 28.19
CA ASN A 388 -0.64 72.68 27.54
C ASN A 388 -0.49 71.63 26.44
N LEU A 389 0.57 71.74 25.63
CA LEU A 389 0.84 70.79 24.56
C LEU A 389 1.27 69.41 25.09
N THR A 390 2.04 69.36 26.17
CA THR A 390 2.39 68.11 26.86
C THR A 390 1.14 67.44 27.47
N GLY A 391 0.21 68.22 28.03
CA GLY A 391 -1.09 67.72 28.50
C GLY A 391 -1.97 67.15 27.37
N LYS A 392 -1.89 67.67 26.15
CA LYS A 392 -2.57 67.11 24.97
C LYS A 392 -1.96 65.77 24.55
N ILE A 393 -0.63 65.65 24.52
CA ILE A 393 0.08 64.41 24.18
C ILE A 393 -0.27 63.29 25.17
N ASN A 394 -0.20 63.57 26.48
CA ASN A 394 -0.46 62.59 27.54
C ASN A 394 -1.89 62.02 27.54
N LYS A 395 -2.85 62.70 26.89
CA LYS A 395 -4.23 62.19 26.74
C LYS A 395 -4.37 61.22 25.56
N VAL A 396 -3.64 61.44 24.48
CA VAL A 396 -3.79 60.68 23.22
C VAL A 396 -2.94 59.41 23.21
N GLU A 397 -1.78 59.44 23.86
CA GLU A 397 -0.80 58.34 23.85
C GLU A 397 -1.33 57.01 24.47
N PRO A 398 -2.03 57.01 25.63
CA PRO A 398 -2.62 55.79 26.19
C PRO A 398 -3.72 55.18 25.30
N ASP A 399 -4.58 56.02 24.71
CA ASP A 399 -5.66 55.58 23.83
C ASP A 399 -5.12 54.88 22.58
N LEU A 400 -4.03 55.42 21.99
CA LEU A 400 -3.33 54.79 20.87
C LEU A 400 -2.81 53.39 21.24
N SER A 401 -2.23 53.24 22.43
CA SER A 401 -1.71 51.96 22.92
C SER A 401 -2.82 50.92 23.11
N LEU A 402 -3.97 51.34 23.65
CA LEU A 402 -5.14 50.48 23.82
C LEU A 402 -5.75 50.06 22.48
N LEU A 403 -5.82 50.97 21.50
CA LEU A 403 -6.29 50.67 20.15
C LEU A 403 -5.37 49.65 19.44
N LYS A 404 -4.04 49.82 19.55
CA LYS A 404 -3.06 48.87 19.00
C LYS A 404 -3.18 47.48 19.62
N GLY A 405 -3.28 47.39 20.96
CA GLY A 405 -3.50 46.11 21.64
C GLY A 405 -4.82 45.44 21.27
N SER A 406 -5.88 46.23 21.07
CA SER A 406 -7.19 45.73 20.63
C SER A 406 -7.15 45.20 19.19
N LEU A 407 -6.40 45.85 18.30
CA LEU A 407 -6.20 45.40 16.91
C LEU A 407 -5.46 44.05 16.88
N GLU A 408 -4.36 43.92 17.63
CA GLU A 408 -3.57 42.69 17.69
C GLU A 408 -4.40 41.49 18.20
N GLN A 409 -5.20 41.70 19.25
CA GLN A 409 -6.11 40.67 19.75
C GLN A 409 -7.17 40.27 18.70
N ALA A 410 -7.73 41.25 17.98
CA ALA A 410 -8.70 40.98 16.92
C ALA A 410 -8.09 40.17 15.76
N GLU A 411 -6.84 40.48 15.36
CA GLU A 411 -6.12 39.75 14.31
C GLU A 411 -5.86 38.28 14.71
N ILE A 412 -5.38 38.03 15.94
CA ILE A 412 -5.17 36.68 16.48
C ILE A 412 -6.48 35.87 16.48
N ILE A 413 -7.59 36.50 16.88
CA ILE A 413 -8.90 35.83 16.93
C ILE A 413 -9.40 35.47 15.54
N ILE A 414 -9.23 36.35 14.55
CA ILE A 414 -9.61 36.07 13.16
C ILE A 414 -8.75 34.93 12.58
N GLU A 415 -7.45 34.92 12.83
CA GLU A 415 -6.56 33.83 12.40
C GLU A 415 -6.97 32.49 13.00
N LYS A 416 -7.25 32.45 14.31
CA LYS A 416 -7.74 31.23 14.97
C LYS A 416 -9.08 30.77 14.40
N LYS A 417 -10.02 31.68 14.14
CA LYS A 417 -11.34 31.37 13.58
C LYS A 417 -11.28 30.86 12.15
N THR A 418 -10.45 31.46 11.31
CA THR A 418 -10.23 30.99 9.93
C THR A 418 -9.59 29.61 9.92
N THR A 419 -8.58 29.38 10.77
CA THR A 419 -7.95 28.07 10.94
C THR A 419 -8.96 27.02 11.41
N LEU A 420 -9.79 27.35 12.41
CA LEU A 420 -10.82 26.46 12.93
C LEU A 420 -11.84 26.08 11.84
N ASN A 421 -12.35 27.06 11.10
CA ASN A 421 -13.28 26.80 9.98
C ASN A 421 -12.65 25.90 8.92
N ASN A 422 -11.39 26.13 8.54
CA ASN A 422 -10.69 25.30 7.55
C ASN A 422 -10.53 23.85 8.04
N LEU A 423 -10.12 23.66 9.30
CA LEU A 423 -9.99 22.33 9.89
C LEU A 423 -11.33 21.60 9.97
N GLN A 424 -12.42 22.30 10.34
CA GLN A 424 -13.77 21.72 10.38
C GLN A 424 -14.26 21.29 8.99
N ASN A 425 -14.05 22.14 7.98
CA ASN A 425 -14.39 21.81 6.59
C ASN A 425 -13.61 20.60 6.09
N ASP A 426 -12.30 20.52 6.40
CA ASP A 426 -11.46 19.37 6.05
C ASP A 426 -11.95 18.09 6.73
N VAL A 427 -12.25 18.15 8.03
CA VAL A 427 -12.78 17.00 8.79
C VAL A 427 -14.11 16.53 8.20
N GLN A 428 -15.00 17.44 7.82
CA GLN A 428 -16.26 17.09 7.17
C GLN A 428 -16.02 16.40 5.82
N ALA A 429 -15.14 16.94 4.98
CA ALA A 429 -14.80 16.35 3.68
C ALA A 429 -14.17 14.95 3.83
N LEU A 430 -13.21 14.80 4.74
CA LEU A 430 -12.57 13.52 5.04
C LEU A 430 -13.56 12.50 5.62
N SER A 431 -14.53 12.94 6.42
CA SER A 431 -15.58 12.07 6.98
C SER A 431 -16.49 11.48 5.89
N VAL A 432 -16.80 12.26 4.85
CA VAL A 432 -17.54 11.78 3.66
C VAL A 432 -16.69 10.79 2.86
N GLN A 433 -15.39 11.05 2.70
CA GLN A 433 -14.50 10.08 2.03
C GLN A 433 -14.38 8.78 2.83
N LEU A 434 -14.33 8.86 4.16
CA LEU A 434 -14.26 7.71 5.06
C LEU A 434 -15.51 6.83 4.94
N SER A 435 -16.72 7.42 4.88
CA SER A 435 -17.96 6.66 4.69
C SER A 435 -17.98 5.95 3.33
N GLN A 436 -17.61 6.64 2.25
CA GLN A 436 -17.50 6.04 0.92
C GLN A 436 -16.50 4.88 0.89
N LEU A 437 -15.35 5.00 1.55
CA LEU A 437 -14.36 3.93 1.64
C LEU A 437 -14.88 2.72 2.44
N LYS A 438 -15.62 2.95 3.54
CA LYS A 438 -16.28 1.88 4.32
C LYS A 438 -17.35 1.16 3.51
N ASP A 439 -18.17 1.90 2.77
CA ASP A 439 -19.19 1.33 1.87
C ASP A 439 -18.54 0.51 0.75
N ASN A 440 -17.44 1.01 0.17
CA ASN A 440 -16.66 0.29 -0.83
C ASN A 440 -16.09 -1.02 -0.27
N LEU A 441 -15.60 -1.03 0.98
CA LEU A 441 -15.10 -2.22 1.63
C LEU A 441 -16.22 -3.26 1.85
N ALA A 442 -17.40 -2.81 2.31
CA ALA A 442 -18.57 -3.66 2.54
C ALA A 442 -19.12 -4.26 1.24
N ASN A 443 -19.10 -3.49 0.15
CA ASN A 443 -19.59 -3.91 -1.17
C ASN A 443 -18.54 -4.63 -2.02
N THR A 444 -17.31 -4.82 -1.52
CA THR A 444 -16.29 -5.64 -2.19
C THR A 444 -16.66 -7.12 -2.08
N LYS A 445 -17.53 -7.59 -2.97
CA LYS A 445 -17.89 -9.00 -3.13
C LYS A 445 -16.90 -9.72 -4.04
N ALA A 446 -16.81 -11.04 -3.87
CA ALA A 446 -16.19 -11.89 -4.86
C ALA A 446 -16.99 -11.77 -6.16
N ILE A 447 -16.37 -11.19 -7.19
CA ILE A 447 -16.86 -11.40 -8.54
C ILE A 447 -16.59 -12.87 -8.81
N HIS A 448 -17.65 -13.67 -8.84
CA HIS A 448 -17.60 -14.99 -9.44
C HIS A 448 -18.00 -14.77 -10.90
N PRO A 449 -17.07 -14.73 -11.86
CA PRO A 449 -17.43 -14.90 -13.24
C PRO A 449 -17.97 -16.32 -13.34
N THR A 450 -19.30 -16.44 -13.33
CA THR A 450 -20.00 -17.55 -13.96
C THR A 450 -19.78 -17.39 -15.46
N GLU A 451 -18.58 -17.68 -15.93
CA GLU A 451 -18.45 -18.11 -17.31
C GLU A 451 -19.22 -19.42 -17.39
N ASN A 452 -20.48 -19.32 -17.83
CA ASN A 452 -21.30 -20.44 -18.25
C ASN A 452 -20.69 -21.00 -19.55
N ARG A 453 -19.46 -21.54 -19.47
CA ARG A 453 -18.85 -22.18 -20.62
C ARG A 453 -19.59 -23.49 -20.87
N THR A 454 -20.19 -23.62 -22.05
CA THR A 454 -20.84 -24.84 -22.52
C THR A 454 -19.89 -25.57 -23.46
N ASP A 455 -18.75 -26.02 -22.93
CA ASP A 455 -17.64 -26.49 -23.75
C ASP A 455 -17.72 -27.98 -24.12
N ILE A 456 -18.71 -28.72 -23.62
CA ILE A 456 -18.85 -30.14 -23.98
C ILE A 456 -19.24 -30.22 -25.45
N ALA A 457 -18.31 -30.70 -26.27
CA ALA A 457 -18.48 -30.81 -27.71
C ALA A 457 -19.58 -31.82 -28.07
N SER A 458 -20.39 -31.51 -29.09
CA SER A 458 -21.39 -32.43 -29.63
C SER A 458 -20.77 -33.76 -30.05
N ASP A 459 -19.66 -33.70 -30.78
CA ASP A 459 -18.96 -34.88 -31.29
C ASP A 459 -18.50 -35.80 -30.15
N TYR A 460 -18.12 -35.24 -28.99
CA TYR A 460 -17.77 -36.05 -27.81
C TYR A 460 -19.00 -36.77 -27.25
N MET A 461 -20.14 -36.06 -27.14
CA MET A 461 -21.39 -36.68 -26.69
C MET A 461 -21.86 -37.77 -27.66
N ASP A 462 -21.69 -37.58 -28.97
CA ASP A 462 -22.03 -38.58 -29.98
C ASP A 462 -21.16 -39.84 -29.83
N ILE A 463 -19.86 -39.71 -29.54
CA ILE A 463 -18.98 -40.86 -29.24
C ILE A 463 -19.47 -41.60 -27.99
N VAL A 464 -19.82 -40.89 -26.91
CA VAL A 464 -20.36 -41.52 -25.69
C VAL A 464 -21.63 -42.29 -26.00
N LYS A 465 -22.56 -41.67 -26.73
CA LYS A 465 -23.83 -42.29 -27.14
C LYS A 465 -23.60 -43.54 -27.97
N GLN A 466 -22.69 -43.49 -28.94
CA GLN A 466 -22.37 -44.63 -29.79
C GLN A 466 -21.80 -45.80 -28.98
N ILE A 467 -20.85 -45.57 -28.09
CA ILE A 467 -20.27 -46.62 -27.24
C ILE A 467 -21.36 -47.27 -26.37
N LEU A 468 -22.22 -46.46 -25.75
CA LEU A 468 -23.31 -46.98 -24.92
C LEU A 468 -24.32 -47.80 -25.74
N PHE A 469 -24.63 -47.35 -26.96
CA PHE A 469 -25.50 -48.08 -27.88
C PHE A 469 -24.89 -49.43 -28.30
N ASP A 470 -23.59 -49.45 -28.62
CA ASP A 470 -22.86 -50.66 -29.00
C ASP A 470 -22.83 -51.67 -27.85
N TRP A 471 -22.71 -51.18 -26.61
CA TRP A 471 -22.75 -52.00 -25.39
C TRP A 471 -24.17 -52.41 -24.97
N LYS A 472 -25.19 -52.09 -25.78
CA LYS A 472 -26.61 -52.37 -25.46
C LYS A 472 -27.05 -51.74 -24.14
N PHE A 473 -26.47 -50.60 -23.77
CA PHE A 473 -26.91 -49.84 -22.62
C PHE A 473 -28.34 -49.30 -22.88
N PRO A 474 -29.25 -49.39 -21.89
CA PRO A 474 -30.62 -48.88 -22.05
C PRO A 474 -30.64 -47.36 -22.08
N ASP A 475 -31.74 -46.76 -22.55
CA ASP A 475 -31.96 -45.30 -22.52
C ASP A 475 -30.91 -44.52 -23.35
N THR A 476 -30.54 -45.03 -24.53
CA THR A 476 -29.50 -44.47 -25.42
C THR A 476 -30.04 -43.68 -26.60
N GLU A 477 -31.35 -43.41 -26.65
CA GLU A 477 -32.00 -42.70 -27.77
C GLU A 477 -31.52 -41.25 -27.90
N THR A 478 -31.35 -40.57 -26.76
CA THR A 478 -30.89 -39.18 -26.71
C THR A 478 -29.81 -38.99 -25.65
N ILE A 479 -28.88 -38.08 -25.91
CA ILE A 479 -27.82 -37.70 -24.97
C ILE A 479 -27.76 -36.18 -24.86
N SER A 480 -27.59 -35.68 -23.65
CA SER A 480 -27.29 -34.28 -23.39
C SER A 480 -26.38 -34.13 -22.17
N PHE A 481 -25.96 -32.91 -21.89
CA PHE A 481 -25.06 -32.61 -20.78
C PHE A 481 -25.66 -31.54 -19.85
N GLU A 482 -25.77 -31.85 -18.57
CA GLU A 482 -26.27 -30.93 -17.55
C GLU A 482 -25.11 -30.17 -16.91
N TYR A 483 -24.90 -28.91 -17.31
CA TYR A 483 -23.81 -28.08 -16.80
C TYR A 483 -23.96 -27.67 -15.32
N HIS A 484 -25.20 -27.57 -14.84
CA HIS A 484 -25.52 -27.23 -13.45
C HIS A 484 -26.81 -27.95 -13.00
N PRO A 485 -26.85 -28.51 -11.77
CA PRO A 485 -25.81 -28.47 -10.74
C PRO A 485 -24.75 -29.58 -10.87
N THR A 486 -24.99 -30.61 -11.69
CA THR A 486 -24.23 -31.87 -11.63
C THR A 486 -22.95 -31.88 -12.45
N PHE A 487 -22.92 -31.18 -13.60
CA PHE A 487 -21.83 -31.28 -14.60
C PHE A 487 -21.65 -32.73 -15.07
N ASP A 488 -22.74 -33.39 -15.44
CA ASP A 488 -22.79 -34.80 -15.80
C ASP A 488 -23.73 -35.03 -17.01
N PHE A 489 -23.67 -36.22 -17.57
CA PHE A 489 -24.48 -36.64 -18.70
C PHE A 489 -25.92 -36.95 -18.29
N VAL A 490 -26.84 -36.65 -19.21
CA VAL A 490 -28.25 -37.01 -19.15
C VAL A 490 -28.54 -37.95 -20.32
N LEU A 491 -29.00 -39.17 -20.01
CA LEU A 491 -29.27 -40.25 -20.96
C LEU A 491 -30.79 -40.43 -21.05
N SER A 492 -31.37 -40.19 -22.23
CA SER A 492 -32.83 -40.19 -22.47
C SER A 492 -33.67 -39.52 -21.37
N GLY A 493 -33.22 -38.31 -20.97
CA GLY A 493 -33.90 -37.48 -19.96
C GLY A 493 -33.60 -37.84 -18.51
N LYS A 494 -32.83 -38.91 -18.25
CA LYS A 494 -32.43 -39.34 -16.91
C LYS A 494 -30.95 -39.03 -16.65
N GLY A 495 -30.68 -38.26 -15.60
CA GLY A 495 -29.30 -37.98 -15.17
C GLY A 495 -28.54 -39.26 -14.82
N ARG A 496 -27.28 -39.38 -15.27
CA ARG A 496 -26.43 -40.56 -15.04
C ARG A 496 -26.36 -40.94 -13.55
N GLN A 497 -26.30 -39.96 -12.66
CA GLN A 497 -26.27 -40.13 -11.20
C GLN A 497 -27.47 -40.89 -10.63
N LEU A 498 -28.62 -40.88 -11.33
CA LEU A 498 -29.87 -41.54 -10.90
C LEU A 498 -29.93 -43.03 -11.31
N TYR A 499 -28.93 -43.55 -12.01
CA TYR A 499 -28.84 -44.96 -12.34
C TYR A 499 -28.32 -45.80 -11.17
N GLY A 500 -28.63 -47.10 -11.16
CA GLY A 500 -28.06 -48.05 -10.21
C GLY A 500 -26.54 -48.17 -10.36
N LYS A 501 -25.85 -48.61 -9.30
CA LYS A 501 -24.37 -48.68 -9.23
C LYS A 501 -23.72 -49.32 -10.46
N GLY A 502 -24.23 -50.46 -10.93
CA GLY A 502 -23.72 -51.13 -12.13
C GLY A 502 -23.84 -50.29 -13.41
N LYS A 503 -25.03 -49.76 -13.71
CA LYS A 503 -25.23 -48.89 -14.87
C LYS A 503 -24.42 -47.59 -14.79
N ARG A 504 -24.17 -47.07 -13.57
CA ARG A 504 -23.26 -45.94 -13.34
C ARG A 504 -21.81 -46.29 -13.67
N ALA A 505 -21.34 -47.48 -13.32
CA ALA A 505 -19.99 -47.92 -13.64
C ALA A 505 -19.78 -48.10 -15.15
N VAL A 506 -20.74 -48.74 -15.83
CA VAL A 506 -20.72 -48.93 -17.28
C VAL A 506 -20.71 -47.56 -17.99
N SER A 507 -21.62 -46.65 -17.63
CA SER A 507 -21.66 -45.32 -18.24
C SER A 507 -20.42 -44.48 -17.96
N PHE A 508 -19.84 -44.56 -16.76
CA PHE A 508 -18.56 -43.91 -16.44
C PHE A 508 -17.44 -44.41 -17.37
N THR A 509 -17.35 -45.73 -17.56
CA THR A 509 -16.35 -46.37 -18.42
C THR A 509 -16.48 -45.88 -19.85
N ALA A 510 -17.71 -45.84 -20.40
CA ALA A 510 -17.97 -45.32 -21.73
C ALA A 510 -17.54 -43.85 -21.88
N ILE A 511 -17.84 -43.01 -20.87
CA ILE A 511 -17.45 -41.59 -20.85
C ILE A 511 -15.93 -41.40 -20.89
N MET A 512 -15.17 -42.24 -20.18
CA MET A 512 -13.70 -42.15 -20.17
C MET A 512 -13.06 -42.71 -21.44
N ILE A 513 -13.58 -43.81 -21.99
CA ILE A 513 -13.15 -44.34 -23.31
C ILE A 513 -13.41 -43.29 -24.39
N ALA A 514 -14.60 -42.71 -24.43
CA ALA A 514 -14.95 -41.64 -25.35
C ALA A 514 -14.04 -40.43 -25.23
N LEU A 515 -13.58 -40.10 -24.01
CA LEU A 515 -12.74 -38.93 -23.77
C LEU A 515 -11.37 -39.10 -24.45
N LEU A 516 -10.78 -40.30 -24.34
CA LEU A 516 -9.52 -40.61 -25.02
C LEU A 516 -9.71 -40.69 -26.54
N ASP A 517 -10.79 -41.32 -27.02
CA ASP A 517 -11.12 -41.37 -28.45
C ASP A 517 -11.29 -39.97 -29.05
N TYR A 518 -12.02 -39.08 -28.36
CA TYR A 518 -12.23 -37.69 -28.76
C TYR A 518 -10.91 -36.91 -28.81
N CYS A 519 -10.11 -36.96 -27.74
CA CYS A 519 -8.83 -36.24 -27.69
C CYS A 519 -7.89 -36.73 -28.80
N TYR A 520 -7.84 -38.04 -29.04
CA TYR A 520 -7.03 -38.62 -30.11
C TYR A 520 -7.52 -38.17 -31.49
N GLY A 521 -8.83 -38.27 -31.77
CA GLY A 521 -9.43 -37.87 -33.05
C GLY A 521 -9.28 -36.39 -33.36
N LYS A 522 -9.39 -35.52 -32.34
CA LYS A 522 -9.20 -34.07 -32.45
C LYS A 522 -7.75 -33.63 -32.30
N SER A 523 -6.81 -34.56 -32.15
CA SER A 523 -5.38 -34.22 -32.03
C SER A 523 -5.07 -33.30 -30.82
N ILE A 524 -5.82 -33.47 -29.73
CA ILE A 524 -5.63 -32.72 -28.47
C ILE A 524 -4.63 -33.49 -27.58
N PRO A 525 -3.53 -32.86 -27.12
CA PRO A 525 -2.55 -33.52 -26.26
C PRO A 525 -3.18 -34.03 -24.95
N PHE A 526 -3.20 -35.35 -24.78
CA PHE A 526 -3.72 -36.07 -23.62
C PHE A 526 -3.04 -37.45 -23.46
N SER A 527 -3.42 -38.22 -22.45
CA SER A 527 -2.89 -39.55 -22.19
C SER A 527 -3.29 -40.58 -23.25
N ARG A 528 -2.40 -41.56 -23.50
CA ARG A 528 -2.70 -42.79 -24.27
C ARG A 528 -2.68 -44.05 -23.39
N LEU A 529 -3.09 -43.86 -22.15
CA LEU A 529 -3.27 -44.90 -21.13
C LEU A 529 -4.59 -44.62 -20.39
N LEU A 530 -5.41 -45.66 -20.25
CA LEU A 530 -6.63 -45.68 -19.44
C LEU A 530 -6.64 -46.95 -18.58
N VAL A 531 -6.81 -46.78 -17.27
CA VAL A 531 -6.80 -47.86 -16.29
C VAL A 531 -8.05 -47.76 -15.42
N ILE A 532 -8.87 -48.81 -15.44
CA ILE A 532 -10.17 -48.83 -14.77
C ILE A 532 -10.30 -50.09 -13.91
N ASP A 533 -10.70 -49.91 -12.65
CA ASP A 533 -11.01 -50.99 -11.72
C ASP A 533 -12.53 -51.18 -11.59
N SER A 534 -12.98 -52.41 -11.86
CA SER A 534 -14.33 -52.94 -11.71
C SER A 534 -15.44 -52.23 -12.50
N PRO A 535 -15.30 -52.02 -13.83
CA PRO A 535 -16.34 -51.39 -14.65
C PRO A 535 -17.62 -52.22 -14.80
N LEU A 536 -17.56 -53.55 -14.63
CA LEU A 536 -18.68 -54.46 -14.86
C LEU A 536 -19.15 -55.18 -13.58
N THR A 537 -18.26 -55.42 -12.61
CA THR A 537 -18.54 -56.18 -11.37
C THR A 537 -19.88 -55.78 -10.72
N ALA A 538 -20.11 -54.48 -10.48
CA ALA A 538 -21.30 -54.00 -9.76
C ALA A 538 -22.62 -54.13 -10.53
N HIS A 539 -22.58 -54.39 -11.84
CA HIS A 539 -23.79 -54.66 -12.62
C HIS A 539 -24.33 -56.07 -12.37
N TYR A 540 -23.44 -57.01 -12.05
CA TYR A 540 -23.74 -58.43 -11.89
C TYR A 540 -23.69 -58.89 -10.42
N ASP A 541 -23.74 -57.93 -9.49
CA ASP A 541 -23.55 -58.18 -8.06
C ASP A 541 -24.90 -58.42 -7.35
N LYS A 542 -25.32 -59.69 -7.33
CA LYS A 542 -26.26 -60.35 -6.38
C LYS A 542 -26.58 -61.77 -6.88
N HIS A 543 -26.21 -62.81 -6.14
CA HIS A 543 -26.86 -64.14 -6.09
C HIS A 543 -27.42 -64.77 -7.38
N GLN A 544 -26.83 -64.51 -8.53
CA GLN A 544 -27.13 -65.19 -9.77
C GLN A 544 -25.82 -65.78 -10.27
N GLU A 545 -25.75 -67.12 -10.26
CA GLU A 545 -25.14 -67.80 -11.40
C GLU A 545 -25.66 -67.10 -12.66
N ILE A 546 -24.78 -66.81 -13.63
CA ILE A 546 -25.12 -66.17 -14.90
C ILE A 546 -26.53 -66.62 -15.29
N SER A 547 -27.50 -65.70 -15.24
CA SER A 547 -28.89 -66.09 -15.49
C SER A 547 -28.98 -66.58 -16.94
N LYS A 548 -29.96 -67.43 -17.29
CA LYS A 548 -30.17 -67.80 -18.70
C LYS A 548 -30.38 -66.58 -19.63
N GLU A 549 -30.69 -65.41 -19.06
CA GLU A 549 -30.79 -64.13 -19.76
C GLU A 549 -29.42 -63.44 -19.96
N ASP A 550 -28.43 -63.66 -19.08
CA ASP A 550 -27.06 -63.16 -19.25
C ASP A 550 -26.23 -64.00 -20.24
N LEU A 551 -26.68 -65.23 -20.51
CA LEU A 551 -26.22 -66.10 -21.60
C LEU A 551 -26.79 -65.71 -22.97
N LEU A 552 -27.74 -64.77 -23.03
CA LEU A 552 -28.18 -64.21 -24.30
C LEU A 552 -27.10 -63.26 -24.83
N ASP A 553 -26.93 -63.26 -26.15
CA ASP A 553 -25.92 -62.47 -26.86
C ASP A 553 -26.07 -60.94 -26.69
N ASN A 554 -27.15 -60.50 -26.05
CA ASN A 554 -27.54 -59.11 -25.82
C ASN A 554 -27.18 -58.58 -24.42
N SER A 555 -26.43 -59.31 -23.59
CA SER A 555 -25.98 -58.80 -22.29
C SER A 555 -24.90 -57.72 -22.43
N ILE A 556 -24.89 -56.75 -21.50
CA ILE A 556 -23.89 -55.66 -21.49
C ILE A 556 -22.45 -56.23 -21.42
N LEU A 557 -22.25 -57.32 -20.67
CA LEU A 557 -20.97 -58.03 -20.57
C LEU A 557 -20.47 -58.50 -21.96
N ASN A 558 -21.29 -59.25 -22.69
CA ASN A 558 -20.89 -59.78 -24.00
C ASN A 558 -20.67 -58.64 -25.01
N ALA A 559 -21.55 -57.63 -25.01
CA ALA A 559 -21.44 -56.49 -25.90
C ALA A 559 -20.19 -55.63 -25.62
N PHE A 560 -19.84 -55.43 -24.34
CA PHE A 560 -18.62 -54.75 -23.93
C PHE A 560 -17.36 -55.49 -24.40
N PHE A 561 -17.28 -56.80 -24.16
CA PHE A 561 -16.10 -57.58 -24.57
C PHE A 561 -15.98 -57.68 -26.10
N ARG A 562 -17.11 -57.83 -26.81
CA ARG A 562 -17.13 -57.76 -28.28
C ARG A 562 -16.61 -56.41 -28.77
N TYR A 563 -17.09 -55.31 -28.21
CA TYR A 563 -16.58 -53.98 -28.51
C TYR A 563 -15.06 -53.88 -28.25
N CYS A 564 -14.58 -54.38 -27.11
CA CYS A 564 -13.15 -54.37 -26.79
C CYS A 564 -12.30 -55.21 -27.76
N ASN A 565 -12.85 -56.33 -28.24
CA ASN A 565 -12.20 -57.27 -29.16
C ASN A 565 -12.14 -56.75 -30.60
N GLU A 566 -13.16 -56.00 -31.03
CA GLU A 566 -13.28 -55.45 -32.39
C GLU A 566 -12.67 -54.04 -32.51
N LYS A 567 -12.63 -53.28 -31.42
CA LYS A 567 -12.10 -51.91 -31.42
C LYS A 567 -10.62 -51.89 -31.77
N THR A 568 -10.26 -51.03 -32.73
CA THR A 568 -8.87 -50.63 -32.93
C THR A 568 -8.45 -49.66 -31.84
N TRP A 569 -7.58 -50.11 -30.93
CA TRP A 569 -7.13 -49.32 -29.80
C TRP A 569 -5.95 -48.42 -30.14
N ASN A 570 -6.19 -47.10 -30.14
CA ASN A 570 -5.15 -46.08 -30.30
C ASN A 570 -4.46 -45.73 -28.98
N TYR A 571 -4.77 -46.42 -27.89
CA TYR A 571 -4.18 -46.22 -26.56
C TYR A 571 -4.21 -47.54 -25.81
N GLN A 572 -3.48 -47.63 -24.70
CA GLN A 572 -3.54 -48.81 -23.85
C GLN A 572 -4.72 -48.71 -22.89
N PHE A 573 -5.58 -49.71 -22.90
CA PHE A 573 -6.66 -49.88 -21.93
C PHE A 573 -6.32 -51.06 -21.02
N ILE A 574 -6.36 -50.83 -19.71
CA ILE A 574 -6.12 -51.84 -18.68
C ILE A 574 -7.34 -51.90 -17.77
N MET A 575 -8.03 -53.03 -17.78
CA MET A 575 -9.21 -53.27 -16.97
C MET A 575 -8.91 -54.30 -15.89
N PHE A 576 -9.30 -54.01 -14.66
CA PHE A 576 -9.37 -54.99 -13.58
C PHE A 576 -10.85 -55.33 -13.35
N ASP A 577 -11.23 -56.59 -13.44
CA ASP A 577 -12.62 -57.00 -13.16
C ASP A 577 -12.66 -58.43 -12.61
N ASN A 578 -13.83 -58.87 -12.13
CA ASN A 578 -14.08 -60.24 -11.68
C ASN A 578 -14.88 -61.04 -12.72
N LYS A 579 -15.40 -60.38 -13.77
CA LYS A 579 -16.30 -60.96 -14.76
C LYS A 579 -15.67 -60.95 -16.17
N ILE A 580 -15.82 -62.07 -16.87
CA ILE A 580 -15.49 -62.25 -18.29
C ILE A 580 -16.64 -63.02 -18.96
N PRO A 581 -16.84 -62.89 -20.28
CA PRO A 581 -17.84 -63.67 -21.00
C PRO A 581 -17.47 -65.16 -21.02
N GLU A 582 -18.47 -66.04 -21.12
CA GLU A 582 -18.22 -67.48 -21.31
C GLU A 582 -17.71 -67.80 -22.73
N ASN A 583 -18.15 -67.03 -23.73
CA ASN A 583 -17.68 -67.21 -25.10
C ASN A 583 -16.29 -66.59 -25.28
N GLU A 584 -15.28 -67.45 -25.45
CA GLU A 584 -13.88 -67.05 -25.66
C GLU A 584 -13.65 -66.24 -26.94
N GLU A 585 -14.52 -66.36 -27.96
CA GLU A 585 -14.39 -65.61 -29.22
C GLU A 585 -14.43 -64.09 -29.00
N TYR A 586 -15.08 -63.63 -27.93
CA TYR A 586 -15.13 -62.21 -27.53
C TYR A 586 -13.84 -61.72 -26.88
N MET A 587 -12.81 -62.57 -26.78
CA MET A 587 -11.54 -62.24 -26.12
C MET A 587 -10.30 -62.48 -27.00
N ASN A 588 -10.46 -62.89 -28.27
CA ASN A 588 -9.36 -63.26 -29.16
C ASN A 588 -8.27 -62.18 -29.34
N ASN A 589 -8.65 -60.91 -29.38
CA ASN A 589 -7.76 -59.75 -29.54
C ASN A 589 -7.50 -59.00 -28.22
N ILE A 590 -7.91 -59.58 -27.09
CA ILE A 590 -7.73 -59.01 -25.76
C ILE A 590 -6.62 -59.75 -25.04
N HIS A 591 -5.69 -59.03 -24.43
CA HIS A 591 -4.65 -59.65 -23.60
C HIS A 591 -5.21 -59.97 -22.22
N ILE A 592 -5.52 -61.24 -22.00
CA ILE A 592 -6.10 -61.74 -20.76
C ILE A 592 -5.02 -62.17 -19.77
N ILE A 593 -5.07 -61.61 -18.55
CA ILE A 593 -4.19 -61.96 -17.44
C ILE A 593 -5.06 -62.58 -16.33
N LYS A 594 -5.03 -63.91 -16.22
CA LYS A 594 -5.82 -64.67 -15.23
C LYS A 594 -5.09 -64.75 -13.88
N PHE A 595 -5.77 -64.33 -12.81
CA PHE A 595 -5.40 -64.68 -11.44
C PHE A 595 -6.34 -65.79 -10.94
N VAL A 596 -5.78 -66.96 -10.61
CA VAL A 596 -6.56 -68.15 -10.24
C VAL A 596 -6.85 -68.24 -8.74
N GLY A 597 -6.13 -67.49 -7.89
CA GLY A 597 -6.25 -67.62 -6.44
C GLY A 597 -5.36 -68.72 -5.86
N LYS A 598 -5.29 -68.82 -4.52
CA LYS A 598 -4.42 -69.79 -3.83
C LYS A 598 -4.94 -71.23 -4.04
N GLY A 599 -4.06 -72.13 -4.47
CA GLY A 599 -4.34 -73.57 -4.55
C GLY A 599 -4.81 -74.07 -5.92
N GLU A 600 -4.93 -73.19 -6.91
CA GLU A 600 -5.24 -73.56 -8.29
C GLU A 600 -3.99 -73.58 -9.18
N VAL A 601 -4.03 -74.34 -10.27
CA VAL A 601 -2.95 -74.39 -11.26
C VAL A 601 -2.98 -73.10 -12.10
N GLY A 602 -1.98 -72.26 -11.94
CA GLY A 602 -1.85 -71.00 -12.69
C GLY A 602 -1.20 -69.90 -11.85
N ARG A 603 -1.40 -68.64 -12.25
CA ARG A 603 -0.90 -67.49 -11.49
C ARG A 603 -1.83 -67.20 -10.30
N ASN A 604 -1.38 -67.49 -9.09
CA ASN A 604 -2.20 -67.31 -7.87
C ASN A 604 -2.71 -65.88 -7.65
N GLY A 605 -1.96 -64.87 -8.08
CA GLY A 605 -2.31 -63.46 -7.91
C GLY A 605 -1.20 -62.51 -8.34
N PHE A 606 -1.30 -61.25 -7.93
CA PHE A 606 -0.24 -60.28 -8.17
C PHE A 606 1.02 -60.62 -7.36
N TYR A 607 0.87 -60.88 -6.06
CA TYR A 607 1.94 -61.33 -5.17
C TYR A 607 1.98 -62.86 -5.10
N ILE A 608 3.18 -63.43 -5.19
CA ILE A 608 3.36 -64.90 -5.21
C ILE A 608 3.51 -65.47 -3.78
N GLY A 609 3.67 -64.60 -2.77
CA GLY A 609 3.90 -65.00 -1.37
C GLY A 609 5.37 -65.35 -1.09
N LYS A 610 5.65 -65.75 0.16
CA LYS A 610 6.91 -66.39 0.55
C LYS A 610 6.83 -67.89 0.37
#